data_AF-A0AAV9U6R9-F1
#
_entry.id   AF-A0AAV9U6R9-F1
#
_cell.length_a   1.000
_cell.length_b   1.000
_cell.length_c   1.000
_cell.angle_alpha   90.00
_cell.angle_beta   90.00
_cell.angle_gamma   90.00
#
_symmetry.space_group_name_H-M   'P 1'
#
loop_
_entity.id
_entity.type
_entity.pdbx_description
1 polymer ?
#
loop_
_entity_poly.entity_id
_entity_poly.type
_entity_poly.pdbx_seq_one_letter_code
_entity_poly.pdbx_strand_id
1 'polypeptide(L)'
;MEYLRLIYTDYLFSPDPAVYRAHVQLFHFFPVVCILQSMITTPMGKTSVKSCLNLPGKLSWILMELISPISFFLTFYLNSKDPIATLSALPTSHKILSVLYLIHYVNRALVSPLRAPAYAPAHIIVLTVATYFNYINGYSLSSFFILQQGNVSEVSSWWKLRFSIGVVMWAIGFWGNIWHEDVLYEIRRRAKREHLETAKAKKEEGLGEGIERVIVPDRLVVRAENTGHVYEIPEGGLWSYCWHPHYFMEWVEWTGFLIAAGGLECAPAVNFLVNEIASMTPRAFQGVEFYKRKFGRRLPERKAVVPFLL
;
A
#
# COMPACT_ATOMS: atom_id res chain seq x y z
N MET A 1 12.06 -15.42 -30.29
CA MET A 1 10.65 -15.39 -29.85
C MET A 1 10.28 -16.63 -29.04
N GLU A 2 10.62 -17.84 -29.49
CA GLU A 2 10.31 -19.10 -28.78
C GLU A 2 11.02 -19.24 -27.42
N TYR A 3 12.31 -18.91 -27.34
CA TYR A 3 13.06 -18.87 -26.06
C TYR A 3 12.49 -17.90 -25.02
N LEU A 4 12.02 -16.72 -25.45
CA LEU A 4 11.38 -15.76 -24.56
C LEU A 4 10.04 -16.32 -24.07
N ARG A 5 9.27 -16.97 -24.95
CA ARG A 5 8.03 -17.64 -24.58
C ARG A 5 8.25 -18.72 -23.51
N LEU A 6 9.25 -19.59 -23.71
CA LEU A 6 9.67 -20.60 -22.73
C LEU A 6 10.02 -19.98 -21.36
N ILE A 7 10.81 -18.90 -21.34
CA ILE A 7 11.19 -18.24 -20.08
C ILE A 7 9.95 -17.71 -19.33
N TYR A 8 8.98 -17.16 -20.05
CA TYR A 8 7.77 -16.63 -19.42
C TYR A 8 6.81 -17.73 -18.96
N THR A 9 6.54 -18.74 -19.78
CA THR A 9 5.54 -19.78 -19.47
C THR A 9 6.06 -20.85 -18.52
N ASP A 10 7.36 -21.14 -18.56
CA ASP A 10 7.91 -22.29 -17.84
C ASP A 10 8.61 -21.87 -16.55
N TYR A 11 8.86 -20.55 -16.36
CA TYR A 11 9.53 -20.03 -15.16
C TYR A 11 8.80 -18.82 -14.55
N LEU A 12 8.81 -17.66 -15.20
CA LEU A 12 8.38 -16.40 -14.56
C LEU A 12 6.89 -16.34 -14.24
N PHE A 13 6.04 -16.94 -15.06
CA PHE A 13 4.59 -16.94 -14.84
C PHE A 13 4.03 -18.34 -14.72
N SER A 14 4.87 -19.38 -14.65
CA SER A 14 4.41 -20.76 -14.60
C SER A 14 3.68 -21.09 -13.29
N PRO A 15 2.45 -21.63 -13.30
CA PRO A 15 1.79 -22.13 -12.11
C PRO A 15 2.27 -23.54 -11.76
N ASP A 16 3.33 -24.06 -12.40
CA ASP A 16 3.91 -25.35 -12.04
C ASP A 16 4.10 -25.44 -10.51
N PRO A 17 3.63 -26.51 -9.85
CA PRO A 17 3.65 -26.59 -8.40
C PRO A 17 5.04 -26.41 -7.77
N ALA A 18 6.13 -26.79 -8.43
CA ALA A 18 7.48 -26.59 -7.91
C ALA A 18 7.89 -25.11 -8.00
N VAL A 19 7.64 -24.47 -9.15
CA VAL A 19 7.90 -23.04 -9.36
C VAL A 19 7.05 -22.17 -8.43
N TYR A 20 5.75 -22.49 -8.32
CA TYR A 20 4.83 -21.84 -7.40
C TYR A 20 5.31 -21.94 -5.95
N ARG A 21 5.65 -23.15 -5.48
CA ARG A 21 6.16 -23.34 -4.11
C ARG A 21 7.42 -22.53 -3.86
N ALA A 22 8.36 -22.48 -4.81
CA ALA A 22 9.59 -21.70 -4.65
C ALA A 22 9.29 -20.20 -4.49
N HIS A 23 8.42 -19.62 -5.31
CA HIS A 23 8.03 -18.21 -5.20
C HIS A 23 7.27 -17.91 -3.91
N VAL A 24 6.33 -18.78 -3.50
CA VAL A 24 5.60 -18.64 -2.23
C VAL A 24 6.55 -18.74 -1.04
N GLN A 25 7.55 -19.62 -1.08
CA GLN A 25 8.60 -19.72 -0.05
C GLN A 25 9.46 -18.45 -0.01
N LEU A 26 9.90 -17.94 -1.16
CA LEU A 26 10.61 -16.66 -1.22
C LEU A 26 9.77 -15.53 -0.62
N PHE A 27 8.46 -15.52 -0.90
CA PHE A 27 7.57 -14.52 -0.35
C PHE A 27 7.42 -14.64 1.18
N HIS A 28 7.38 -15.86 1.68
CA HIS A 28 7.28 -16.16 3.11
C HIS A 28 8.45 -15.60 3.91
N PHE A 29 9.66 -15.57 3.33
CA PHE A 29 10.86 -15.05 4.00
C PHE A 29 11.05 -13.53 3.85
N PHE A 30 10.15 -12.83 3.16
CA PHE A 30 10.22 -11.38 3.03
C PHE A 30 10.26 -10.60 4.36
N PRO A 31 9.66 -11.05 5.49
CA PRO A 31 9.78 -10.35 6.77
C PRO A 31 11.23 -10.21 7.24
N VAL A 32 12.13 -11.13 6.87
CA VAL A 32 13.58 -11.03 7.15
C VAL A 32 14.16 -9.80 6.43
N VAL A 33 13.77 -9.58 5.18
CA VAL A 33 14.15 -8.39 4.42
C VAL A 33 13.61 -7.13 5.10
N CYS A 34 12.38 -7.15 5.61
CA CYS A 34 11.80 -6.02 6.35
C CYS A 34 12.53 -5.70 7.65
N ILE A 35 13.00 -6.72 8.39
CA ILE A 35 13.82 -6.54 9.60
C ILE A 35 15.13 -5.85 9.24
N LEU A 36 15.83 -6.34 8.21
CA LEU A 36 17.08 -5.71 7.75
C LEU A 36 16.83 -4.29 7.24
N GLN A 37 15.74 -4.08 6.49
CA GLN A 37 15.32 -2.77 6.03
C GLN A 37 15.01 -1.82 7.20
N SER A 38 14.46 -2.31 8.32
CA SER A 38 14.13 -1.48 9.47
C SER A 38 15.34 -0.79 10.10
N MET A 39 16.54 -1.37 9.91
CA MET A 39 17.81 -0.82 10.38
C MET A 39 18.33 0.32 9.50
N ILE A 40 17.74 0.52 8.32
CA ILE A 40 18.15 1.55 7.37
C ILE A 40 16.99 2.49 7.03
N THR A 41 17.34 3.75 6.75
CA THR A 41 16.36 4.74 6.34
C THR A 41 15.94 4.48 4.89
N THR A 42 14.68 4.16 4.65
CA THR A 42 14.17 3.93 3.29
C THR A 42 14.11 5.27 2.53
N PRO A 43 14.77 5.42 1.36
CA PRO A 43 14.90 6.69 0.66
C PRO A 43 13.64 7.07 -0.15
N MET A 44 12.53 7.26 0.56
CA MET A 44 11.21 7.59 0.01
C MET A 44 10.34 8.35 1.04
N GLY A 45 9.41 9.17 0.58
CA GLY A 45 8.43 9.83 1.47
C GLY A 45 9.10 10.85 2.41
N LYS A 46 8.80 10.79 3.72
CA LYS A 46 9.40 11.68 4.73
C LYS A 46 10.91 11.51 4.86
N THR A 47 11.44 10.38 4.41
CA THR A 47 12.85 9.99 4.46
C THR A 47 13.51 9.98 3.07
N SER A 48 12.89 10.65 2.09
CA SER A 48 13.48 10.88 0.77
C SER A 48 14.81 11.61 0.88
N VAL A 49 15.80 11.20 0.08
CA VAL A 49 17.16 11.77 0.04
C VAL A 49 17.44 12.38 -1.32
N LYS A 50 18.37 13.33 -1.43
CA LYS A 50 18.79 13.87 -2.74
C LYS A 50 19.75 12.89 -3.41
N SER A 51 19.37 12.33 -4.55
CA SER A 51 20.18 11.40 -5.35
C SER A 51 19.92 11.61 -6.84
N CYS A 52 20.93 11.35 -7.68
CA CYS A 52 20.77 11.33 -9.14
C CYS A 52 19.94 10.13 -9.62
N LEU A 53 19.79 9.09 -8.79
CA LEU A 53 18.98 7.91 -9.06
C LEU A 53 17.53 8.05 -8.57
N ASN A 54 17.12 9.26 -8.20
CA ASN A 54 15.74 9.54 -7.84
C ASN A 54 14.85 9.62 -9.07
N LEU A 55 13.70 8.97 -8.99
CA LEU A 55 12.62 9.09 -9.96
C LEU A 55 11.50 9.96 -9.39
N PRO A 56 10.65 10.55 -10.26
CA PRO A 56 9.48 11.30 -9.81
C PRO A 56 8.60 10.42 -8.91
N GLY A 57 8.25 10.93 -7.73
CA GLY A 57 7.61 10.12 -6.68
C GLY A 57 6.29 9.49 -7.11
N LYS A 58 5.41 10.26 -7.79
CA LYS A 58 4.13 9.74 -8.31
C LYS A 58 4.34 8.64 -9.34
N LEU A 59 5.24 8.86 -10.29
CA LEU A 59 5.54 7.87 -11.34
C LEU A 59 6.09 6.59 -10.72
N SER A 60 7.02 6.71 -9.78
CA SER A 60 7.62 5.56 -9.08
C SER A 60 6.56 4.73 -8.36
N TRP A 61 5.63 5.39 -7.67
CA TRP A 61 4.52 4.72 -6.98
C TRP A 61 3.59 4.01 -7.95
N ILE A 62 3.13 4.70 -9.00
CA ILE A 62 2.24 4.12 -10.01
C ILE A 62 2.90 2.88 -10.65
N LEU A 63 4.17 3.00 -11.05
CA LEU A 63 4.90 1.91 -11.68
C LEU A 63 5.06 0.70 -10.75
N MET A 64 5.50 0.89 -9.50
CA MET A 64 5.73 -0.24 -8.60
C MET A 64 4.44 -0.96 -8.20
N GLU A 65 3.33 -0.23 -8.05
CA GLU A 65 2.04 -0.80 -7.64
C GLU A 65 1.30 -1.48 -8.80
N LEU A 66 1.45 -0.99 -10.04
CA LEU A 66 0.85 -1.61 -11.22
C LEU A 66 1.39 -3.02 -11.51
N ILE A 67 2.59 -3.34 -11.02
CA ILE A 67 3.19 -4.66 -11.23
C ILE A 67 2.34 -5.78 -10.63
N SER A 68 1.64 -5.53 -9.52
CA SER A 68 0.81 -6.54 -8.87
C SER A 68 -0.39 -6.97 -9.72
N PRO A 69 -1.29 -6.07 -10.16
CA PRO A 69 -2.38 -6.45 -11.05
C PRO A 69 -1.86 -6.94 -12.41
N ILE A 70 -0.77 -6.39 -12.95
CA ILE A 70 -0.18 -6.87 -14.20
C ILE A 70 0.29 -8.31 -14.07
N SER A 71 1.07 -8.64 -13.03
CA SER A 71 1.56 -10.01 -12.82
C SER A 71 0.42 -10.98 -12.55
N PHE A 72 -0.62 -10.56 -11.81
CA PHE A 72 -1.83 -11.33 -11.60
C PHE A 72 -2.52 -11.69 -12.93
N PHE A 73 -2.74 -10.70 -13.79
CA PHE A 73 -3.36 -10.91 -15.11
C PHE A 73 -2.48 -11.72 -16.07
N LEU A 74 -1.18 -11.42 -16.14
CA LEU A 74 -0.25 -12.13 -17.04
C LEU A 74 -0.13 -13.60 -16.65
N THR A 75 -0.07 -13.91 -15.35
CA THR A 75 -0.06 -15.30 -14.86
C THR A 75 -1.32 -16.04 -15.32
N PHE A 76 -2.47 -15.38 -15.27
CA PHE A 76 -3.72 -15.98 -15.72
C PHE A 76 -3.77 -16.19 -17.24
N TYR A 77 -3.38 -15.15 -17.98
CA TYR A 77 -3.44 -15.13 -19.44
C TYR A 77 -2.44 -16.12 -20.08
N LEU A 78 -1.21 -16.18 -19.57
CA LEU A 78 -0.14 -16.98 -20.17
C LEU A 78 -0.29 -18.48 -19.93
N ASN A 79 -1.06 -18.88 -18.91
CA ASN A 79 -1.21 -20.27 -18.51
C ASN A 79 -2.60 -20.85 -18.79
N SER A 80 -3.40 -20.11 -19.55
CA SER A 80 -4.68 -20.58 -20.05
C SER A 80 -4.68 -20.61 -21.57
N LYS A 81 -5.04 -21.76 -22.16
CA LYS A 81 -5.28 -21.86 -23.61
C LYS A 81 -6.51 -21.06 -24.05
N ASP A 82 -7.48 -20.93 -23.15
CA ASP A 82 -8.65 -20.07 -23.29
C ASP A 82 -8.86 -19.28 -21.99
N PRO A 83 -8.32 -18.05 -21.90
CA PRO A 83 -8.44 -17.23 -20.70
C PRO A 83 -9.89 -16.98 -20.27
N ILE A 84 -10.84 -16.89 -21.20
CA ILE A 84 -12.24 -16.62 -20.88
C ILE A 84 -12.88 -17.86 -20.26
N ALA A 85 -12.62 -19.04 -20.82
CA ALA A 85 -13.11 -20.30 -20.26
C ALA A 85 -12.52 -20.55 -18.86
N THR A 86 -11.22 -20.32 -18.67
CA THR A 86 -10.59 -20.50 -17.35
C THR A 86 -11.15 -19.53 -16.33
N LEU A 87 -11.39 -18.26 -16.70
CA LEU A 87 -12.02 -17.29 -15.81
C LEU A 87 -13.45 -17.72 -15.45
N SER A 88 -14.20 -18.21 -16.44
CA SER A 88 -15.57 -18.71 -16.24
C SER A 88 -15.62 -19.94 -15.36
N ALA A 89 -14.59 -20.79 -15.41
CA ALA A 89 -14.51 -22.02 -14.64
C ALA A 89 -13.88 -21.83 -13.24
N LEU A 90 -13.45 -20.62 -12.86
CA LEU A 90 -13.08 -20.33 -11.47
C LEU A 90 -14.31 -20.41 -10.54
N PRO A 91 -14.11 -20.87 -9.28
CA PRO A 91 -15.12 -20.75 -8.23
C PRO A 91 -15.62 -19.32 -8.06
N THR A 92 -16.87 -19.16 -7.61
CA THR A 92 -17.50 -17.82 -7.48
C THR A 92 -16.73 -16.94 -6.49
N SER A 93 -16.26 -17.53 -5.39
CA SER A 93 -15.42 -16.87 -4.39
C SER A 93 -14.13 -16.32 -4.98
N HIS A 94 -13.41 -17.10 -5.80
CA HIS A 94 -12.18 -16.66 -6.45
C HIS A 94 -12.42 -15.53 -7.46
N LYS A 95 -13.54 -15.56 -8.19
CA LYS A 95 -13.93 -14.44 -9.07
C LYS A 95 -14.15 -13.16 -8.28
N ILE A 96 -14.90 -13.24 -7.18
CA ILE A 96 -15.15 -12.10 -6.29
C ILE A 96 -13.82 -11.60 -5.70
N LEU A 97 -12.99 -12.48 -5.14
CA LEU A 97 -11.69 -12.11 -4.58
C LEU A 97 -10.77 -11.46 -5.61
N SER A 98 -10.77 -11.94 -6.85
CA SER A 98 -10.04 -11.30 -7.95
C SER A 98 -10.53 -9.88 -8.19
N VAL A 99 -11.85 -9.64 -8.18
CA VAL A 99 -12.43 -8.30 -8.31
C VAL A 99 -12.04 -7.40 -7.13
N LEU A 100 -12.13 -7.89 -5.88
CA LEU A 100 -11.73 -7.13 -4.70
C LEU A 100 -10.25 -6.74 -4.76
N TYR A 101 -9.38 -7.70 -5.10
CA TYR A 101 -7.95 -7.48 -5.29
C TYR A 101 -7.68 -6.40 -6.35
N LEU A 102 -8.38 -6.45 -7.48
CA LEU A 102 -8.23 -5.47 -8.55
C LEU A 102 -8.79 -4.09 -8.16
N ILE A 103 -9.90 -4.02 -7.41
CA ILE A 103 -10.42 -2.76 -6.87
C ILE A 103 -9.38 -2.11 -5.96
N HIS A 104 -8.76 -2.89 -5.06
CA HIS A 104 -7.66 -2.41 -4.23
C HIS A 104 -6.55 -1.81 -5.09
N TYR A 105 -6.02 -2.57 -6.05
CA TYR A 105 -4.87 -2.14 -6.84
C TYR A 105 -5.19 -1.02 -7.84
N VAL A 106 -6.41 -0.93 -8.37
CA VAL A 106 -6.86 0.24 -9.14
C VAL A 106 -6.83 1.47 -8.25
N ASN A 107 -7.31 1.37 -7.01
CA ASN A 107 -7.21 2.49 -6.08
C ASN A 107 -5.76 2.80 -5.73
N ARG A 108 -4.97 1.80 -5.35
CA ARG A 108 -3.60 1.95 -4.83
C ARG A 108 -2.60 2.41 -5.88
N ALA A 109 -2.70 1.88 -7.10
CA ALA A 109 -1.75 2.15 -8.17
C ALA A 109 -2.14 3.37 -9.01
N LEU A 110 -3.43 3.68 -9.15
CA LEU A 110 -3.90 4.74 -10.05
C LEU A 110 -4.64 5.86 -9.30
N VAL A 111 -5.76 5.54 -8.63
CA VAL A 111 -6.66 6.57 -8.08
C VAL A 111 -6.00 7.37 -6.94
N SER A 112 -5.47 6.69 -5.93
CA SER A 112 -4.84 7.31 -4.75
C SER A 112 -3.61 8.17 -5.14
N PRO A 113 -2.66 7.70 -5.98
CA PRO A 113 -1.53 8.53 -6.43
C PRO A 113 -1.90 9.76 -7.25
N LEU A 114 -2.94 9.65 -8.09
CA LEU A 114 -3.45 10.77 -8.88
C LEU A 114 -4.16 11.81 -8.00
N ARG A 115 -4.88 11.37 -6.96
CA ARG A 115 -5.54 12.24 -5.98
C ARG A 115 -4.57 12.90 -5.00
N ALA A 116 -3.43 12.28 -4.72
CA ALA A 116 -2.46 12.83 -3.79
C ALA A 116 -1.86 14.15 -4.31
N PRO A 117 -1.76 15.20 -3.48
CA PRO A 117 -1.25 16.50 -3.93
C PRO A 117 0.23 16.49 -4.29
N ALA A 118 1.03 15.69 -3.59
CA ALA A 118 2.47 15.63 -3.74
C ALA A 118 3.00 14.27 -3.29
N TYR A 119 4.04 13.79 -3.98
CA TYR A 119 4.90 12.67 -3.56
C TYR A 119 6.34 13.15 -3.53
N ALA A 120 7.05 12.81 -2.47
CA ALA A 120 8.50 13.00 -2.45
C ALA A 120 9.16 12.07 -3.48
N PRO A 121 10.27 12.47 -4.11
CA PRO A 121 11.03 11.60 -5.00
C PRO A 121 11.40 10.28 -4.31
N ALA A 122 11.45 9.20 -5.09
CA ALA A 122 11.83 7.88 -4.59
C ALA A 122 13.10 7.40 -5.29
N HIS A 123 14.04 6.85 -4.53
CA HIS A 123 15.24 6.25 -5.08
C HIS A 123 14.90 4.97 -5.86
N ILE A 124 15.62 4.70 -6.95
CA ILE A 124 15.38 3.51 -7.81
C ILE A 124 15.37 2.18 -7.04
N ILE A 125 16.17 2.05 -5.99
CA ILE A 125 16.19 0.84 -5.14
C ILE A 125 14.80 0.51 -4.56
N VAL A 126 14.01 1.54 -4.21
CA VAL A 126 12.66 1.37 -3.66
C VAL A 126 11.73 0.83 -4.75
N LEU A 127 11.82 1.40 -5.96
CA LEU A 127 11.08 0.92 -7.13
C LEU A 127 11.43 -0.54 -7.43
N THR A 128 12.72 -0.90 -7.44
CA THR A 128 13.17 -2.28 -7.71
C THR A 128 12.63 -3.29 -6.71
N VAL A 129 12.79 -3.02 -5.40
CA VAL A 129 12.33 -3.93 -4.35
C VAL A 129 10.81 -4.03 -4.34
N ALA A 130 10.09 -2.90 -4.45
CA ALA A 130 8.63 -2.90 -4.49
C ALA A 130 8.07 -3.58 -5.74
N THR A 131 8.75 -3.44 -6.89
CA THR A 131 8.40 -4.16 -8.12
C THR A 131 8.49 -5.67 -7.92
N TYR A 132 9.58 -6.15 -7.32
CA TYR A 132 9.73 -7.58 -7.05
C TYR A 132 8.69 -8.11 -6.05
N PHE A 133 8.43 -7.35 -4.99
CA PHE A 133 7.38 -7.66 -4.01
C PHE A 133 5.99 -7.78 -4.67
N ASN A 134 5.60 -6.76 -5.44
CA ASN A 134 4.30 -6.75 -6.12
C ASN A 134 4.20 -7.80 -7.22
N TYR A 135 5.30 -8.11 -7.91
CA TYR A 135 5.34 -9.21 -8.87
C TYR A 135 5.06 -10.55 -8.19
N ILE A 136 5.77 -10.88 -7.10
CA ILE A 136 5.53 -12.14 -6.38
C ILE A 136 4.11 -12.19 -5.82
N ASN A 137 3.59 -11.07 -5.30
CA ASN A 137 2.24 -11.02 -4.77
C ASN A 137 1.18 -11.38 -5.82
N GLY A 138 1.16 -10.65 -6.94
CA GLY A 138 0.18 -10.87 -8.01
C GLY A 138 0.32 -12.24 -8.67
N TYR A 139 1.55 -12.67 -8.95
CA TYR A 139 1.84 -14.02 -9.45
C TYR A 139 1.32 -15.10 -8.47
N SER A 140 1.71 -15.04 -7.20
CA SER A 140 1.39 -16.10 -6.22
C SER A 140 -0.11 -16.25 -6.01
N LEU A 141 -0.85 -15.14 -5.95
CA LEU A 141 -2.30 -15.18 -5.80
C LEU A 141 -3.00 -15.76 -7.04
N SER A 142 -2.57 -15.34 -8.24
CA SER A 142 -3.12 -15.84 -9.50
C SER A 142 -2.85 -17.34 -9.69
N SER A 143 -1.61 -17.78 -9.47
CA SER A 143 -1.24 -19.20 -9.50
C SER A 143 -2.05 -20.02 -8.50
N PHE A 144 -2.27 -19.51 -7.29
CA PHE A 144 -3.10 -20.21 -6.30
C PHE A 144 -4.55 -20.38 -6.78
N PHE A 145 -5.17 -19.35 -7.36
CA PHE A 145 -6.54 -19.47 -7.88
C PHE A 145 -6.65 -20.47 -9.03
N ILE A 146 -5.65 -20.53 -9.91
CA ILE A 146 -5.58 -21.52 -11.00
C ILE A 146 -5.43 -22.94 -10.41
N LEU A 147 -4.49 -23.14 -9.48
CA LEU A 147 -4.22 -24.45 -8.88
C LEU A 147 -5.36 -24.99 -7.99
N GLN A 148 -6.16 -24.10 -7.42
CA GLN A 148 -7.31 -24.46 -6.58
C GLN A 148 -8.62 -24.58 -7.36
N GLN A 149 -8.57 -24.50 -8.69
CA GLN A 149 -9.73 -24.67 -9.53
C GLN A 149 -10.35 -26.07 -9.33
N GLY A 150 -11.62 -26.11 -8.91
CA GLY A 150 -12.33 -27.36 -8.62
C GLY A 150 -12.09 -27.97 -7.23
N ASN A 151 -11.18 -27.41 -6.43
CA ASN A 151 -10.86 -27.90 -5.08
C ASN A 151 -11.58 -27.12 -3.96
N VAL A 152 -12.27 -26.03 -4.30
CA VAL A 152 -12.99 -25.19 -3.33
C VAL A 152 -14.46 -25.61 -3.24
N SER A 153 -14.84 -26.17 -2.10
CA SER A 153 -16.22 -26.56 -1.79
C SER A 153 -17.00 -25.36 -1.22
N GLU A 154 -17.68 -24.62 -2.09
CA GLU A 154 -18.44 -23.40 -1.72
C GLU A 154 -19.83 -23.69 -1.11
N VAL A 155 -20.15 -24.95 -0.86
CA VAL A 155 -21.51 -25.38 -0.52
C VAL A 155 -21.84 -25.29 0.96
N SER A 156 -20.85 -25.41 1.85
CA SER A 156 -21.12 -25.46 3.29
C SER A 156 -21.56 -24.11 3.84
N SER A 157 -22.54 -24.12 4.77
CA SER A 157 -23.02 -22.89 5.43
C SER A 157 -21.91 -22.17 6.18
N TRP A 158 -20.99 -22.92 6.80
CA TRP A 158 -19.81 -22.36 7.46
C TRP A 158 -18.90 -21.63 6.47
N TRP A 159 -18.64 -22.23 5.30
CA TRP A 159 -17.85 -21.57 4.26
C TRP A 159 -18.47 -20.26 3.81
N LYS A 160 -19.79 -20.26 3.53
CA LYS A 160 -20.52 -19.05 3.12
C LYS A 160 -20.43 -17.96 4.19
N LEU A 161 -20.65 -18.30 5.46
CA LEU A 161 -20.54 -17.36 6.57
C LEU A 161 -19.13 -16.76 6.67
N ARG A 162 -18.10 -17.60 6.66
CA ARG A 162 -16.69 -17.19 6.70
C ARG A 162 -16.34 -16.27 5.54
N PHE A 163 -16.75 -16.64 4.33
CA PHE A 163 -16.56 -15.83 3.12
C PHE A 163 -17.23 -14.46 3.25
N SER A 164 -18.50 -14.42 3.67
CA SER A 164 -19.24 -13.16 3.87
C SER A 164 -18.61 -12.26 4.93
N ILE A 165 -18.18 -12.82 6.07
CA ILE A 165 -17.46 -12.07 7.10
C ILE A 165 -16.16 -11.48 6.52
N GLY A 166 -15.39 -12.28 5.78
CA GLY A 166 -14.16 -11.83 5.16
C GLY A 166 -14.39 -10.68 4.16
N VAL A 167 -15.40 -10.78 3.30
CA VAL A 167 -15.75 -9.72 2.33
C VAL A 167 -16.21 -8.44 3.02
N VAL A 168 -17.03 -8.53 4.07
CA VAL A 168 -17.46 -7.35 4.85
C VAL A 168 -16.28 -6.69 5.55
N MET A 169 -15.41 -7.49 6.17
CA MET A 169 -14.20 -6.99 6.82
C MET A 169 -13.26 -6.33 5.82
N TRP A 170 -13.10 -6.93 4.62
CA TRP A 170 -12.33 -6.34 3.52
C TRP A 170 -12.89 -4.98 3.13
N ALA A 171 -14.21 -4.86 2.94
CA ALA A 171 -14.85 -3.61 2.54
C ALA A 171 -14.69 -2.49 3.59
N ILE A 172 -14.82 -2.83 4.88
CA ILE A 172 -14.58 -1.90 5.99
C ILE A 172 -13.12 -1.45 6.02
N GLY A 173 -12.18 -2.40 5.86
CA GLY A 173 -10.75 -2.14 5.75
C GLY A 173 -10.42 -1.17 4.62
N PHE A 174 -10.85 -1.50 3.41
CA PHE A 174 -10.61 -0.72 2.20
C PHE A 174 -11.16 0.71 2.30
N TRP A 175 -12.42 0.84 2.74
CA TRP A 175 -13.02 2.16 2.95
C TRP A 175 -12.27 2.97 4.01
N GLY A 176 -11.93 2.33 5.13
CA GLY A 176 -11.17 2.97 6.20
C GLY A 176 -9.78 3.40 5.76
N ASN A 177 -9.08 2.60 4.95
CA ASN A 177 -7.77 2.95 4.41
C ASN A 177 -7.87 4.23 3.58
N ILE A 178 -8.78 4.27 2.58
CA ILE A 178 -8.98 5.43 1.71
C ILE A 178 -9.35 6.68 2.51
N TRP A 179 -10.29 6.55 3.45
CA TRP A 179 -10.75 7.69 4.22
C TRP A 179 -9.62 8.31 5.06
N HIS A 180 -8.79 7.49 5.72
CA HIS A 180 -7.67 8.00 6.50
C HIS A 180 -6.54 8.55 5.62
N GLU A 181 -6.31 8.03 4.41
CA GLU A 181 -5.41 8.65 3.43
C GLU A 181 -5.90 10.03 2.97
N ASP A 182 -7.20 10.18 2.74
CA ASP A 182 -7.81 11.44 2.31
C ASP A 182 -7.61 12.58 3.31
N VAL A 183 -7.63 12.27 4.61
CA VAL A 183 -7.30 13.23 5.67
C VAL A 183 -5.88 13.76 5.47
N LEU A 184 -4.90 12.90 5.19
CA LEU A 184 -3.51 13.31 4.93
C LEU A 184 -3.40 14.14 3.64
N TYR A 185 -4.19 13.81 2.63
CA TYR A 185 -4.22 14.57 1.38
C TYR A 185 -4.81 15.95 1.58
N GLU A 186 -5.85 16.08 2.39
CA GLU A 186 -6.46 17.38 2.65
C GLU A 186 -5.53 18.30 3.44
N ILE A 187 -4.78 17.77 4.41
CA ILE A 187 -3.70 18.52 5.10
C ILE A 187 -2.70 19.07 4.07
N ARG A 188 -2.23 18.24 3.14
CA ARG A 188 -1.30 18.67 2.09
C ARG A 188 -1.91 19.69 1.13
N ARG A 189 -3.20 19.58 0.80
CA ARG A 189 -3.91 20.55 -0.06
C ARG A 189 -4.04 21.91 0.64
N ARG A 190 -4.44 21.92 1.92
CA ARG A 190 -4.55 23.14 2.74
C ARG A 190 -3.22 23.86 2.83
N ALA A 191 -2.18 23.14 3.22
CA ALA A 191 -0.81 23.64 3.25
C ALA A 191 -0.38 24.32 1.94
N LYS A 192 -0.70 23.70 0.79
CA LYS A 192 -0.38 24.25 -0.53
C LYS A 192 -1.18 25.53 -0.82
N ARG A 193 -2.47 25.57 -0.48
CA ARG A 193 -3.32 26.76 -0.66
C ARG A 193 -2.82 27.94 0.18
N GLU A 194 -2.57 27.71 1.47
CA GLU A 194 -2.06 28.74 2.39
C GLU A 194 -0.71 29.29 1.95
N HIS A 195 0.19 28.42 1.44
CA HIS A 195 1.47 28.85 0.90
C HIS A 195 1.30 29.76 -0.33
N LEU A 196 0.40 29.40 -1.26
CA LEU A 196 0.13 30.20 -2.46
C LEU A 196 -0.55 31.54 -2.11
N GLU A 197 -1.47 31.56 -1.16
CA GLU A 197 -2.12 32.79 -0.67
C GLU A 197 -1.09 33.72 -0.01
N THR A 198 -0.22 33.19 0.84
CA THR A 198 0.87 33.97 1.47
C THR A 198 1.82 34.53 0.42
N ALA A 199 2.17 33.75 -0.61
CA ALA A 199 3.04 34.20 -1.69
C ALA A 199 2.39 35.31 -2.55
N LYS A 200 1.08 35.22 -2.79
CA LYS A 200 0.32 36.28 -3.48
C LYS A 200 0.27 37.56 -2.66
N ALA A 201 -0.07 37.48 -1.38
CA ALA A 201 -0.14 38.64 -0.48
C ALA A 201 1.21 39.36 -0.40
N LYS A 202 2.34 38.64 -0.30
CA LYS A 202 3.69 39.23 -0.34
C LYS A 202 3.96 40.01 -1.62
N LYS A 203 3.52 39.46 -2.76
CA LYS A 203 3.68 40.10 -4.07
C LYS A 203 2.84 41.38 -4.19
N GLU A 204 1.65 41.39 -3.60
CA GLU A 204 0.74 42.55 -3.58
C GLU A 204 1.22 43.65 -2.61
N GLU A 205 1.80 43.28 -1.46
CA GLU A 205 2.30 44.21 -0.44
C GLU A 205 3.74 44.71 -0.67
N GLY A 206 4.42 44.26 -1.74
CA GLY A 206 5.80 44.67 -2.05
C GLY A 206 6.85 44.20 -1.02
N LEU A 207 6.51 43.23 -0.16
CA LEU A 207 7.38 42.70 0.89
C LEU A 207 8.38 41.69 0.29
N GLY A 208 9.68 41.91 0.55
CA GLY A 208 10.75 41.02 0.14
C GLY A 208 10.69 39.61 0.77
N GLU A 209 11.45 38.67 0.20
CA GLU A 209 11.58 37.30 0.72
C GLU A 209 12.11 37.31 2.17
N GLY A 210 11.35 36.76 3.12
CA GLY A 210 11.84 36.53 4.50
C GLY A 210 10.85 36.75 5.64
N ILE A 211 9.70 37.42 5.43
CA ILE A 211 8.74 37.69 6.51
C ILE A 211 7.61 36.64 6.50
N GLU A 212 7.43 35.87 7.57
CA GLU A 212 6.29 34.94 7.72
C GLU A 212 5.26 35.48 8.72
N ARG A 213 4.01 35.67 8.26
CA ARG A 213 2.86 35.73 9.15
C ARG A 213 2.37 34.31 9.41
N VAL A 214 2.42 33.86 10.66
CA VAL A 214 1.76 32.63 11.09
C VAL A 214 0.64 33.03 12.04
N ILE A 215 -0.59 33.08 11.52
CA ILE A 215 -1.79 33.13 12.36
C ILE A 215 -2.69 31.99 11.89
N VAL A 216 -2.61 30.86 12.59
CA VAL A 216 -3.61 29.79 12.48
C VAL A 216 -4.20 29.63 13.88
N PRO A 217 -5.40 30.16 14.15
CA PRO A 217 -6.10 29.89 15.40
C PRO A 217 -6.39 28.38 15.50
N ASP A 218 -6.16 27.80 16.68
CA ASP A 218 -6.55 26.45 17.08
C ASP A 218 -5.90 25.23 16.36
N ARG A 219 -4.80 25.39 15.61
CA ARG A 219 -4.07 24.23 15.01
C ARG A 219 -2.56 24.30 15.15
N LEU A 220 -1.94 23.13 15.37
CA LEU A 220 -0.48 22.97 15.46
C LEU A 220 0.12 22.66 14.09
N VAL A 221 0.71 23.68 13.46
CA VAL A 221 1.35 23.61 12.14
C VAL A 221 2.84 23.91 12.28
N VAL A 222 3.71 23.06 11.71
CA VAL A 222 5.16 23.31 11.66
C VAL A 222 5.63 23.28 10.22
N ARG A 223 6.23 24.39 9.78
CA ARG A 223 6.85 24.51 8.46
C ARG A 223 8.28 24.00 8.51
N ALA A 224 8.65 23.12 7.58
CA ALA A 224 10.05 22.71 7.42
C ALA A 224 10.85 23.88 6.82
N GLU A 225 11.81 24.39 7.59
CA GLU A 225 12.80 25.35 7.10
C GLU A 225 13.46 24.79 5.82
N ASN A 226 13.58 25.64 4.80
CA ASN A 226 14.24 25.37 3.51
C ASN A 226 13.57 24.42 2.51
N THR A 227 12.35 23.92 2.74
CA THR A 227 11.66 23.06 1.74
C THR A 227 10.22 23.47 1.40
N GLY A 228 9.64 24.42 2.12
CA GLY A 228 8.23 24.82 1.94
C GLY A 228 7.22 23.73 2.31
N HIS A 229 7.67 22.58 2.85
CA HIS A 229 6.79 21.51 3.29
C HIS A 229 6.19 21.82 4.66
N VAL A 230 4.88 21.98 4.69
CA VAL A 230 4.09 22.15 5.92
C VAL A 230 3.66 20.79 6.43
N TYR A 231 3.82 20.56 7.73
CA TYR A 231 3.34 19.37 8.41
C TYR A 231 2.36 19.77 9.49
N GLU A 232 1.26 19.04 9.56
CA GLU A 232 0.18 19.21 10.52
C GLU A 232 -0.06 17.87 11.22
N ILE A 233 -0.57 17.92 12.45
CA ILE A 233 -1.00 16.74 13.19
C ILE A 233 -2.37 16.31 12.63
N PRO A 234 -2.51 15.09 12.08
CA PRO A 234 -3.80 14.62 11.59
C PRO A 234 -4.77 14.35 12.74
N GLU A 235 -6.05 14.62 12.51
CA GLU A 235 -7.12 14.48 13.50
C GLU A 235 -8.37 13.84 12.87
N GLY A 236 -9.30 13.37 13.71
CA GLY A 236 -10.55 12.73 13.30
C GLY A 236 -10.45 11.21 13.13
N GLY A 237 -11.53 10.50 13.46
CA GLY A 237 -11.57 9.03 13.34
C GLY A 237 -10.50 8.33 14.17
N LEU A 238 -9.85 7.33 13.57
CA LEU A 238 -8.80 6.56 14.24
C LEU A 238 -7.50 7.35 14.43
N TRP A 239 -7.34 8.53 13.78
CA TRP A 239 -6.22 9.43 14.08
C TRP A 239 -6.21 9.89 15.53
N SER A 240 -7.36 9.84 16.23
CA SER A 240 -7.45 10.14 17.66
C SER A 240 -6.76 9.10 18.54
N TYR A 241 -6.58 7.88 18.03
CA TYR A 241 -6.07 6.73 18.81
C TYR A 241 -4.70 6.24 18.34
N CYS A 242 -4.38 6.40 17.05
CA CYS A 242 -3.11 5.96 16.49
C CYS A 242 -2.57 6.89 15.39
N TRP A 243 -1.26 6.81 15.13
CA TRP A 243 -0.54 7.64 14.16
C TRP A 243 -0.58 7.11 12.73
N HIS A 244 -0.99 5.88 12.50
CA HIS A 244 -1.05 5.29 11.15
C HIS A 244 -2.31 4.44 10.95
N PRO A 245 -3.51 5.02 11.13
CA PRO A 245 -4.76 4.27 10.99
C PRO A 245 -4.99 3.75 9.58
N HIS A 246 -4.45 4.42 8.56
CA HIS A 246 -4.50 3.92 7.18
C HIS A 246 -3.78 2.59 7.03
N TYR A 247 -2.62 2.38 7.69
CA TYR A 247 -1.94 1.07 7.72
C TYR A 247 -2.76 0.04 8.48
N PHE A 248 -3.32 0.39 9.63
CA PHE A 248 -4.19 -0.53 10.38
C PHE A 248 -5.41 -0.97 9.58
N MET A 249 -6.06 -0.04 8.87
CA MET A 249 -7.21 -0.36 8.03
C MET A 249 -6.82 -1.19 6.80
N GLU A 250 -5.61 -1.02 6.25
CA GLU A 250 -5.04 -1.91 5.23
C GLU A 250 -4.85 -3.32 5.81
N TRP A 251 -4.36 -3.45 7.04
CA TRP A 251 -4.26 -4.77 7.70
C TRP A 251 -5.62 -5.42 7.94
N VAL A 252 -6.64 -4.63 8.32
CA VAL A 252 -8.03 -5.10 8.44
C VAL A 252 -8.55 -5.57 7.08
N GLU A 253 -8.26 -4.83 6.01
CA GLU A 253 -8.63 -5.17 4.64
C GLU A 253 -8.10 -6.55 4.26
N TRP A 254 -6.78 -6.75 4.39
CA TRP A 254 -6.12 -7.98 3.97
C TRP A 254 -6.34 -9.16 4.93
N THR A 255 -6.65 -8.88 6.19
CA THR A 255 -7.20 -9.91 7.10
C THR A 255 -8.57 -10.38 6.62
N GLY A 256 -9.45 -9.45 6.20
CA GLY A 256 -10.73 -9.80 5.58
C GLY A 256 -10.55 -10.61 4.30
N PHE A 257 -9.60 -10.21 3.45
CA PHE A 257 -9.24 -10.96 2.25
C PHE A 257 -8.79 -12.39 2.57
N LEU A 258 -7.88 -12.55 3.54
CA LEU A 258 -7.40 -13.85 4.00
C LEU A 258 -8.55 -14.73 4.50
N ILE A 259 -9.43 -14.17 5.34
CA ILE A 259 -10.62 -14.88 5.83
C ILE A 259 -11.52 -15.28 4.66
N ALA A 260 -11.73 -14.44 3.66
CA ALA A 260 -12.53 -14.83 2.50
C ALA A 260 -11.83 -15.88 1.60
N ALA A 261 -10.49 -15.84 1.48
CA ALA A 261 -9.71 -16.66 0.54
C ALA A 261 -9.44 -18.11 0.97
N GLY A 262 -9.80 -18.51 2.19
CA GLY A 262 -9.48 -19.86 2.70
C GLY A 262 -8.81 -19.84 4.08
N GLY A 263 -8.50 -18.65 4.61
CA GLY A 263 -7.75 -18.53 5.84
C GLY A 263 -6.34 -19.05 5.62
N LEU A 264 -5.82 -19.82 6.56
CA LEU A 264 -4.44 -20.31 6.51
C LEU A 264 -4.13 -21.21 5.30
N GLU A 265 -5.16 -21.76 4.64
CA GLU A 265 -5.01 -22.55 3.41
C GLU A 265 -4.59 -21.69 2.20
N CYS A 266 -4.87 -20.38 2.22
CA CYS A 266 -4.43 -19.46 1.18
C CYS A 266 -3.05 -18.88 1.53
N ALA A 267 -1.99 -19.66 1.27
CA ALA A 267 -0.62 -19.26 1.54
C ALA A 267 -0.23 -17.88 0.96
N PRO A 268 -0.63 -17.48 -0.26
CA PRO A 268 -0.35 -16.14 -0.77
C PRO A 268 -0.97 -15.01 0.06
N ALA A 269 -2.23 -15.17 0.50
CA ALA A 269 -2.91 -14.17 1.32
C ALA A 269 -2.29 -14.08 2.73
N VAL A 270 -1.87 -15.21 3.31
CA VAL A 270 -1.12 -15.23 4.58
C VAL A 270 0.18 -14.46 4.43
N ASN A 271 0.98 -14.82 3.42
CA ASN A 271 2.27 -14.18 3.19
C ASN A 271 2.10 -12.68 2.93
N PHE A 272 1.12 -12.28 2.12
CA PHE A 272 0.88 -10.87 1.85
C PHE A 272 0.56 -10.08 3.13
N LEU A 273 -0.39 -10.55 3.95
CA LEU A 273 -0.75 -9.89 5.21
C LEU A 273 0.44 -9.80 6.17
N VAL A 274 1.19 -10.90 6.36
CA VAL A 274 2.37 -10.91 7.23
C VAL A 274 3.43 -9.94 6.73
N ASN A 275 3.65 -9.89 5.41
CA ASN A 275 4.66 -9.02 4.82
C ASN A 275 4.27 -7.54 4.85
N GLU A 276 2.98 -7.23 4.72
CA GLU A 276 2.48 -5.87 4.95
C GLU A 276 2.70 -5.43 6.39
N ILE A 277 2.33 -6.26 7.37
CA ILE A 277 2.56 -5.95 8.78
C ILE A 277 4.06 -5.75 9.03
N ALA A 278 4.90 -6.65 8.53
CA ALA A 278 6.35 -6.60 8.72
C ALA A 278 6.98 -5.35 8.07
N SER A 279 6.51 -4.93 6.91
CA SER A 279 7.05 -3.77 6.19
C SER A 279 6.52 -2.42 6.69
N MET A 280 5.27 -2.36 7.13
CA MET A 280 4.61 -1.14 7.59
C MET A 280 4.91 -0.82 9.05
N THR A 281 5.10 -1.83 9.92
CA THR A 281 5.32 -1.61 11.35
C THR A 281 6.55 -0.75 11.64
N PRO A 282 7.76 -1.04 11.09
CA PRO A 282 8.92 -0.18 11.29
C PRO A 282 8.71 1.25 10.78
N ARG A 283 8.01 1.38 9.63
CA ARG A 283 7.69 2.69 9.05
C ARG A 283 6.74 3.49 9.95
N ALA A 284 5.77 2.83 10.59
CA ALA A 284 4.89 3.48 11.54
C ALA A 284 5.69 4.06 12.73
N PHE A 285 6.61 3.29 13.31
CA PHE A 285 7.48 3.78 14.40
C PHE A 285 8.38 4.93 13.95
N GLN A 286 9.01 4.83 12.78
CA GLN A 286 9.79 5.93 12.20
C GLN A 286 8.93 7.18 11.97
N GLY A 287 7.68 7.00 11.57
CA GLY A 287 6.69 8.07 11.42
C GLY A 287 6.35 8.76 12.73
N VAL A 288 6.13 7.99 13.81
CA VAL A 288 5.91 8.53 15.16
C VAL A 288 7.12 9.32 15.62
N GLU A 289 8.32 8.78 15.44
CA GLU A 289 9.57 9.45 15.84
C GLU A 289 9.80 10.75 15.05
N PHE A 290 9.45 10.76 13.75
CA PHE A 290 9.42 11.99 12.97
C PHE A 290 8.49 13.05 13.58
N TYR A 291 7.28 12.67 13.99
CA TYR A 291 6.33 13.59 14.63
C TYR A 291 6.84 14.08 15.99
N LYS A 292 7.43 13.20 16.82
CA LYS A 292 8.06 13.58 18.10
C LYS A 292 9.15 14.62 17.91
N ARG A 293 10.08 14.40 16.98
CA ARG A 293 11.14 15.36 16.67
C ARG A 293 10.61 16.69 16.18
N LYS A 294 9.47 16.69 15.47
CA LYS A 294 8.91 17.89 14.84
C LYS A 294 8.02 18.73 15.76
N PHE A 295 7.22 18.09 16.62
CA PHE A 295 6.21 18.76 17.45
C PHE A 295 6.55 18.74 18.95
N GLY A 296 7.56 17.96 19.38
CA GLY A 296 8.06 17.93 20.75
C GLY A 296 6.96 17.62 21.78
N ARG A 297 6.91 18.40 22.85
CA ARG A 297 5.95 18.23 23.96
C ARG A 297 4.48 18.49 23.59
N ARG A 298 4.19 19.02 22.40
CA ARG A 298 2.82 19.29 21.94
C ARG A 298 2.20 18.10 21.20
N LEU A 299 2.90 16.98 21.15
CA LEU A 299 2.45 15.79 20.45
C LEU A 299 1.42 15.02 21.31
N PRO A 300 0.22 14.70 20.80
CA PRO A 300 -0.76 13.91 21.52
C PRO A 300 -0.27 12.47 21.75
N GLU A 301 -0.66 11.88 22.88
CA GLU A 301 -0.39 10.48 23.16
C GLU A 301 -1.29 9.57 22.33
N ARG A 302 -0.70 8.89 21.35
CA ARG A 302 -1.37 7.96 20.45
C ARG A 302 -0.47 6.76 20.19
N LYS A 303 -1.09 5.62 19.88
CA LYS A 303 -0.39 4.39 19.47
C LYS A 303 0.20 4.53 18.07
N ALA A 304 1.16 3.69 17.69
CA ALA A 304 1.82 3.80 16.41
C ALA A 304 0.89 3.46 15.24
N VAL A 305 0.13 2.38 15.34
CA VAL A 305 -0.69 1.80 14.27
C VAL A 305 -1.96 1.11 14.78
N VAL A 306 -1.92 0.21 15.78
CA VAL A 306 -3.12 -0.46 16.30
C VAL A 306 -3.72 0.38 17.43
N PRO A 307 -4.97 0.88 17.28
CA PRO A 307 -5.64 1.63 18.34
C PRO A 307 -5.58 0.90 19.67
N PHE A 308 -5.23 1.64 20.74
CA PHE A 308 -5.13 1.15 22.12
C PHE A 308 -4.04 0.11 22.41
N LEU A 309 -3.42 -0.51 21.40
CA LEU A 309 -2.45 -1.59 21.58
C LEU A 309 -1.02 -1.20 21.16
N LEU A 310 -0.81 -0.91 19.88
CA LEU A 310 0.52 -0.80 19.24
C LEU A 310 0.72 0.57 18.59
#